data_AF-A0A498FCN1-F1
#
_entry.id   AF-A0A498FCN1-F1
#
_cell.length_a   1.000
_cell.length_b   1.000
_cell.length_c   1.000
_cell.angle_alpha   90.00
_cell.angle_beta   90.00
_cell.angle_gamma   90.00
#
_symmetry.space_group_name_H-M   'P 1'
#
loop_
_entity.id
_entity.type
_entity.pdbx_description
1 polymer ?
#
loop_
_entity_poly.entity_id
_entity_poly.type
_entity_poly.pdbx_seq_one_letter_code
_entity_poly.pdbx_strand_id
1 'polypeptide(L)'
;IPHADHVLLLDVAMFHHRPVTEPQTETTVQGPHEAFNEDLKISISLVRKRIRSSNLRFERIKIGTATETKVWISYIQDLAPEEIVRDFRSRIVSIQTDSILDSTYVEEYIQDKTFTPFPTMMKTERPDVMDSHLLEGRVAVL
;
A
#
# COMPACT_ATOMS: atom_id res chain seq x y z
N ILE A 1 19.39 2.20 -26.39
CA ILE A 1 20.85 2.27 -26.56
C ILE A 1 21.38 0.85 -26.42
N PRO A 2 21.70 0.15 -27.50
CA PRO A 2 22.22 -1.21 -27.39
C PRO A 2 23.61 -1.16 -26.75
N HIS A 3 23.87 -2.02 -25.76
CA HIS A 3 25.16 -2.19 -25.03
C HIS A 3 25.48 -1.24 -23.86
N ALA A 4 24.49 -0.56 -23.26
CA ALA A 4 24.73 0.16 -22.00
C ALA A 4 24.48 -0.75 -20.79
N ASP A 5 25.54 -1.09 -20.03
CA ASP A 5 25.46 -1.84 -18.77
C ASP A 5 24.75 -1.04 -17.64
N HIS A 6 24.63 0.27 -17.83
CA HIS A 6 23.98 1.18 -16.90
C HIS A 6 23.04 2.14 -17.64
N VAL A 7 21.90 2.45 -17.02
CA VAL A 7 20.91 3.39 -17.55
C VAL A 7 20.75 4.52 -16.56
N LEU A 8 20.75 5.76 -17.05
CA LEU A 8 20.44 6.94 -16.27
C LEU A 8 18.98 7.33 -16.55
N LEU A 9 18.14 7.29 -15.51
CA LEU A 9 16.72 7.60 -15.61
C LEU A 9 16.44 8.84 -14.76
N LEU A 10 16.03 9.93 -15.42
CA LEU A 10 15.72 11.22 -14.81
C LEU A 10 14.22 11.49 -14.98
N ASP A 11 13.47 11.39 -13.88
CA ASP A 11 12.09 11.88 -13.80
C ASP A 11 12.13 13.33 -13.31
N VAL A 12 11.77 14.27 -14.18
CA VAL A 12 11.75 15.72 -13.91
C VAL A 12 10.33 16.25 -13.63
N ALA A 13 9.31 15.40 -13.66
CA ALA A 13 7.94 15.81 -13.36
C ALA A 13 7.74 15.96 -11.84
N MET A 14 7.53 17.19 -11.37
CA MET A 14 7.18 17.48 -9.99
C MET A 14 5.72 17.95 -9.93
N PHE A 15 4.88 17.14 -9.29
CA PHE A 15 3.51 17.52 -8.96
C PHE A 15 3.47 17.95 -7.49
N HIS A 16 2.80 19.07 -7.21
CA HIS A 16 2.60 19.52 -5.84
C HIS A 16 1.71 18.52 -5.10
N HIS A 17 2.23 18.01 -3.98
CA HIS A 17 1.53 17.13 -3.06
C HIS A 17 1.53 17.77 -1.66
N ARG A 18 0.58 17.36 -0.84
CA ARG A 18 0.57 17.73 0.58
C ARG A 18 1.83 17.18 1.26
N PRO A 19 2.56 17.95 2.08
CA PRO A 19 3.71 17.43 2.81
C PRO A 19 3.29 16.30 3.76
N VAL A 20 4.24 15.42 4.07
CA VAL A 20 4.07 14.44 5.16
C VAL A 20 3.93 15.19 6.47
N THR A 21 2.84 14.93 7.19
CA THR A 21 2.52 15.56 8.49
C THR A 21 2.36 14.52 9.58
N GLU A 22 2.06 14.97 10.79
CA GLU A 22 1.74 14.08 11.90
C GLU A 22 0.40 13.35 11.69
N PRO A 23 0.29 12.10 12.19
CA PRO A 23 -0.95 11.34 12.17
C PRO A 23 -2.03 12.07 12.97
N GLN A 24 -3.25 12.18 12.42
CA GLN A 24 -4.36 12.90 13.07
C GLN A 24 -5.19 12.00 13.99
N THR A 25 -5.27 10.72 13.66
CA THR A 25 -6.10 9.70 14.32
C THR A 25 -5.27 8.73 15.18
N GLU A 26 -4.01 8.52 14.84
CA GLU A 26 -3.06 7.61 15.51
C GLU A 26 -1.87 8.41 16.08
N THR A 27 -2.17 9.39 16.94
CA THR A 27 -1.11 10.17 17.61
C THR A 27 -0.29 9.28 18.53
N THR A 28 1.04 9.48 18.54
CA THR A 28 1.95 8.80 19.47
C THR A 28 2.72 9.81 20.31
N VAL A 29 2.95 9.45 21.57
CA VAL A 29 3.84 10.21 22.47
C VAL A 29 5.31 9.83 22.22
N GLN A 30 5.55 8.61 21.73
CA GLN A 30 6.89 8.09 21.45
C GLN A 30 6.88 7.31 20.13
N GLY A 31 7.75 7.69 19.19
CA GLY A 31 7.90 7.02 17.90
C GLY A 31 7.87 8.00 16.72
N PRO A 32 7.84 7.49 15.48
CA PRO A 32 7.74 8.33 14.29
C PRO A 32 6.41 9.09 14.26
N HIS A 33 6.49 10.37 13.86
CA HIS A 33 5.35 11.25 13.64
C HIS A 33 5.08 11.46 12.14
N GLU A 34 5.50 10.53 11.27
CA GLU A 34 5.19 10.59 9.85
C GLU A 34 3.86 9.88 9.60
N ALA A 35 2.94 10.50 8.85
CA ALA A 35 1.71 9.87 8.37
C ALA A 35 1.72 9.73 6.83
N PHE A 36 1.01 8.72 6.33
CA PHE A 36 0.70 8.63 4.91
C PHE A 36 -0.12 9.84 4.46
N ASN A 37 0.08 10.22 3.20
CA ASN A 37 -0.76 11.17 2.49
C ASN A 37 -1.32 10.50 1.23
N GLU A 38 -2.02 11.28 0.41
CA GLU A 38 -2.72 10.80 -0.77
C GLU A 38 -1.79 10.47 -1.96
N ASP A 39 -0.48 10.74 -1.84
CA ASP A 39 0.50 10.46 -2.90
C ASP A 39 1.15 9.08 -2.71
N LEU A 40 0.76 8.13 -3.56
CA LEU A 40 1.28 6.76 -3.56
C LEU A 40 2.81 6.68 -3.71
N LYS A 41 3.44 7.60 -4.46
CA LYS A 41 4.91 7.60 -4.61
C LYS A 41 5.58 7.92 -3.28
N ILE A 42 4.98 8.83 -2.49
CA ILE A 42 5.47 9.19 -1.17
C ILE A 42 5.24 8.03 -0.20
N SER A 43 4.05 7.42 -0.22
CA SER A 43 3.74 6.26 0.61
C SER A 43 4.75 5.13 0.36
N ILE A 44 5.02 4.77 -0.90
CA ILE A 44 6.05 3.78 -1.25
C ILE A 44 7.44 4.21 -0.76
N SER A 45 7.79 5.50 -0.88
CA SER A 45 9.07 6.03 -0.44
C SER A 45 9.24 5.95 1.08
N LEU A 46 8.20 6.23 1.85
CA LEU A 46 8.19 6.13 3.31
C LEU A 46 8.44 4.68 3.77
N VAL A 47 7.76 3.72 3.14
CA VAL A 47 7.95 2.28 3.41
C VAL A 47 9.36 1.84 3.03
N ARG A 48 9.84 2.22 1.84
CA ARG A 48 11.19 1.88 1.35
C ARG A 48 12.31 2.50 2.19
N LYS A 49 12.07 3.67 2.78
CA LYS A 49 13.02 4.34 3.69
C LYS A 49 13.29 3.48 4.93
N ARG A 50 12.29 2.73 5.44
CA ARG A 50 12.42 1.87 6.62
C ARG A 50 12.77 0.42 6.25
N ILE A 51 12.03 -0.20 5.34
CA ILE A 51 12.30 -1.56 4.86
C ILE A 51 13.24 -1.48 3.66
N ARG A 52 14.51 -1.87 3.82
CA ARG A 52 15.54 -1.84 2.75
C ARG A 52 15.71 -3.16 1.99
N SER A 53 14.85 -4.15 2.23
CA SER A 53 14.95 -5.49 1.64
C SER A 53 14.66 -5.51 0.14
N SER A 54 15.48 -6.21 -0.65
CA SER A 54 15.19 -6.47 -2.07
C SER A 54 13.93 -7.33 -2.29
N ASN A 55 13.42 -7.98 -1.24
CA ASN A 55 12.22 -8.81 -1.27
C ASN A 55 10.92 -8.04 -1.03
N LEU A 56 10.98 -6.76 -0.64
CA LEU A 56 9.76 -5.95 -0.58
C LEU A 56 9.20 -5.78 -2.00
N ARG A 57 7.97 -6.24 -2.21
CA ARG A 57 7.23 -6.18 -3.47
C ARG A 57 6.11 -5.16 -3.38
N PHE A 58 5.94 -4.44 -4.48
CA PHE A 58 4.84 -3.53 -4.71
C PHE A 58 4.23 -3.89 -6.06
N GLU A 59 2.98 -4.33 -6.07
CA GLU A 59 2.24 -4.69 -7.27
C GLU A 59 1.21 -3.62 -7.58
N ARG A 60 1.44 -2.87 -8.67
CA ARG A 60 0.52 -1.82 -9.10
C ARG A 60 -0.68 -2.42 -9.81
N ILE A 61 -1.87 -2.12 -9.30
CA ILE A 61 -3.15 -2.52 -9.88
C ILE A 61 -3.99 -1.26 -10.15
N LYS A 62 -4.85 -1.32 -11.15
CA LYS A 62 -5.91 -0.33 -11.36
C LYS A 62 -7.25 -0.96 -11.03
N ILE A 63 -8.07 -0.27 -10.26
CA ILE A 63 -9.40 -0.70 -9.86
C ILE A 63 -10.42 0.41 -10.13
N GLY A 64 -11.69 0.03 -10.37
CA GLY A 64 -12.77 0.96 -10.72
C GLY A 64 -12.83 1.29 -12.22
N THR A 65 -14.04 1.33 -12.79
CA THR A 65 -14.24 1.48 -14.24
C THR A 65 -14.14 2.94 -14.72
N ALA A 66 -14.67 3.91 -13.95
CA ALA A 66 -14.62 5.34 -14.32
C ALA A 66 -13.43 6.08 -13.70
N THR A 67 -13.02 5.68 -12.49
CA THR A 67 -11.93 6.36 -11.74
C THR A 67 -10.53 5.83 -12.09
N GLU A 68 -10.43 4.59 -12.59
CA GLU A 68 -9.14 3.91 -12.83
C GLU A 68 -8.13 4.08 -11.67
N THR A 69 -8.63 4.01 -10.43
CA THR A 69 -7.84 4.26 -9.22
C THR A 69 -6.66 3.31 -9.14
N LYS A 70 -5.47 3.88 -9.02
CA LYS A 70 -4.23 3.11 -8.85
C LYS A 70 -4.10 2.72 -7.39
N VAL A 71 -3.83 1.44 -7.14
CA VAL A 71 -3.50 0.92 -5.81
C VAL A 71 -2.25 0.06 -5.90
N TRP A 72 -1.59 -0.14 -4.76
CA TRP A 72 -0.41 -0.99 -4.67
C TRP A 72 -0.59 -2.06 -3.59
N ILE A 73 -0.59 -3.32 -4.02
CA ILE A 73 -0.47 -4.44 -3.07
C ILE A 73 0.99 -4.53 -2.65
N SER A 74 1.23 -4.49 -1.34
CA SER A 74 2.56 -4.46 -0.74
C SER A 74 2.74 -5.67 0.17
N TYR A 75 3.86 -6.39 0.02
CA TYR A 75 4.22 -7.54 0.85
C TYR A 75 5.72 -7.81 0.77
N ILE A 76 6.27 -8.56 1.71
CA ILE A 76 7.66 -9.03 1.64
C ILE A 76 7.66 -10.47 1.10
N GLN A 77 8.26 -10.66 -0.07
CA GLN A 77 8.49 -11.97 -0.64
C GLN A 77 9.31 -12.82 0.34
N ASP A 78 8.90 -14.09 0.49
CA ASP A 78 9.43 -15.08 1.44
C ASP A 78 8.97 -14.93 2.90
N LEU A 79 8.31 -13.83 3.28
CA LEU A 79 7.65 -13.70 4.58
C LEU A 79 6.13 -13.89 4.48
N ALA A 80 5.52 -13.31 3.45
CA ALA A 80 4.08 -13.45 3.22
C ALA A 80 3.77 -14.81 2.57
N PRO A 81 2.84 -15.62 3.13
CA PRO A 81 2.42 -16.86 2.49
C PRO A 81 1.82 -16.61 1.11
N GLU A 82 2.29 -17.32 0.09
CA GLU A 82 1.89 -17.10 -1.30
C GLU A 82 0.37 -17.26 -1.51
N GLU A 83 -0.25 -18.19 -0.79
CA GLU A 83 -1.69 -18.39 -0.81
C GLU A 83 -2.46 -17.15 -0.34
N ILE A 84 -2.00 -16.49 0.73
CA ILE A 84 -2.60 -15.27 1.28
C ILE A 84 -2.43 -14.11 0.30
N VAL A 85 -1.23 -13.95 -0.27
CA VAL A 85 -0.98 -12.91 -1.29
C VAL A 85 -1.88 -13.12 -2.51
N ARG A 86 -2.04 -14.38 -2.96
CA ARG A 86 -2.90 -14.72 -4.10
C ARG A 86 -4.37 -14.44 -3.81
N ASP A 87 -4.87 -14.84 -2.65
CA ASP A 87 -6.26 -14.59 -2.25
C ASP A 87 -6.54 -13.07 -2.15
N PHE A 88 -5.67 -12.35 -1.45
CA PHE A 88 -5.77 -10.90 -1.31
C PHE A 88 -5.74 -10.20 -2.67
N ARG A 89 -4.82 -10.59 -3.56
CA ARG A 89 -4.76 -10.07 -4.94
C ARG A 89 -6.04 -10.35 -5.71
N SER A 90 -6.58 -11.56 -5.61
CA SER A 90 -7.83 -11.94 -6.28
C SER A 90 -9.00 -11.06 -5.83
N ARG A 91 -9.10 -10.79 -4.53
CA ARG A 91 -10.13 -9.89 -3.96
C ARG A 91 -10.00 -8.48 -4.52
N ILE A 92 -8.79 -7.89 -4.51
CA ILE A 92 -8.54 -6.55 -5.05
C ILE A 92 -8.92 -6.46 -6.53
N VAL A 93 -8.52 -7.44 -7.35
CA VAL A 93 -8.81 -7.42 -8.80
C VAL A 93 -10.29 -7.63 -9.08
N SER A 94 -11.03 -8.29 -8.19
CA SER A 94 -12.47 -8.50 -8.33
C SER A 94 -13.32 -7.25 -8.05
N ILE A 95 -12.71 -6.15 -7.59
CA ILE A 95 -13.41 -4.89 -7.31
C ILE A 95 -13.93 -4.29 -8.62
N GLN A 96 -15.22 -4.50 -8.89
CA GLN A 96 -15.96 -3.94 -10.00
C GLN A 96 -16.95 -2.90 -9.48
N THR A 97 -16.51 -1.65 -9.41
CA THR A 97 -17.35 -0.49 -9.05
C THR A 97 -17.11 0.64 -10.04
N ASP A 98 -18.11 1.49 -10.24
CA ASP A 98 -18.00 2.63 -11.15
C ASP A 98 -16.97 3.64 -10.65
N SER A 99 -16.91 3.88 -9.34
CA SER A 99 -16.02 4.86 -8.73
C SER A 99 -15.50 4.39 -7.37
N ILE A 100 -14.21 4.63 -7.13
CA ILE A 100 -13.55 4.42 -5.83
C ILE A 100 -13.18 5.80 -5.30
N LEU A 101 -13.89 6.25 -4.28
CA LEU A 101 -13.75 7.61 -3.74
C LEU A 101 -12.80 7.66 -2.53
N ASP A 102 -12.73 6.57 -1.76
CA ASP A 102 -11.83 6.43 -0.61
C ASP A 102 -11.46 4.96 -0.34
N SER A 103 -10.62 4.74 0.67
CA SER A 103 -10.14 3.41 1.09
C SER A 103 -11.19 2.53 1.76
N THR A 104 -12.34 3.09 2.17
CA THR A 104 -13.45 2.33 2.77
C THR A 104 -14.11 1.42 1.75
N TYR A 105 -14.25 1.88 0.50
CA TYR A 105 -14.73 1.02 -0.58
C TYR A 105 -13.85 -0.23 -0.71
N VAL A 106 -12.53 -0.03 -0.72
CA VAL A 106 -11.57 -1.14 -0.85
C VAL A 106 -11.70 -2.12 0.32
N GLU A 107 -11.89 -1.62 1.55
CA GLU A 107 -12.12 -2.47 2.72
C GLU A 107 -13.40 -3.34 2.59
N GLU A 108 -14.52 -2.74 2.19
CA GLU A 108 -15.79 -3.46 2.04
C GLU A 108 -15.71 -4.62 1.04
N TYR A 109 -14.95 -4.44 -0.05
CA TYR A 109 -14.78 -5.49 -1.05
C TYR A 109 -13.78 -6.59 -0.64
N ILE A 110 -12.82 -6.28 0.23
CA ILE A 110 -11.85 -7.27 0.71
C ILE A 110 -12.42 -8.09 1.86
N GLN A 111 -13.25 -7.49 2.73
CA GLN A 111 -13.84 -8.20 3.85
C GLN A 111 -14.75 -9.34 3.39
N ASP A 112 -14.57 -10.51 4.00
CA ASP A 112 -15.45 -11.65 3.77
C ASP A 112 -16.88 -11.32 4.22
N LYS A 113 -17.86 -11.74 3.41
CA LYS A 113 -19.29 -11.72 3.80
C LYS A 113 -19.62 -12.68 4.95
N THR A 114 -18.65 -13.50 5.35
CA THR A 114 -18.78 -14.48 6.43
C THR A 114 -18.58 -13.79 7.77
N PHE A 115 -19.58 -13.86 8.65
CA PHE A 115 -19.52 -13.25 9.99
C PHE A 115 -18.34 -13.81 10.79
N THR A 116 -17.31 -12.99 11.01
CA THR A 116 -16.21 -13.25 11.94
C THR A 116 -16.29 -12.24 13.09
N PRO A 117 -16.15 -12.67 14.36
CA PRO A 117 -16.11 -11.74 15.49
C PRO A 117 -14.76 -11.01 15.60
N PHE A 118 -13.77 -11.34 14.76
CA PHE A 118 -12.44 -10.75 14.78
C PHE A 118 -12.19 -9.91 13.52
N PRO A 119 -11.63 -8.68 13.65
CA PRO A 119 -11.26 -7.86 12.50
C PRO A 119 -10.15 -8.53 11.71
N THR A 120 -10.40 -8.79 10.43
CA THR A 120 -9.42 -9.38 9.50
C THR A 120 -8.56 -8.33 8.79
N MET A 121 -8.95 -7.06 8.91
CA MET A 121 -8.26 -5.91 8.33
C MET A 121 -7.97 -4.85 9.39
N MET A 122 -6.89 -4.11 9.17
CA MET A 122 -6.50 -2.95 9.98
C MET A 122 -6.20 -1.80 9.04
N LYS A 123 -6.77 -0.63 9.31
CA LYS A 123 -6.37 0.63 8.67
C LYS A 123 -5.32 1.29 9.54
N THR A 124 -4.34 1.90 8.89
CA THR A 124 -3.39 2.78 9.58
C THR A 124 -2.99 3.93 8.67
N GLU A 125 -2.89 5.12 9.25
CA GLU A 125 -2.23 6.27 8.62
C GLU A 125 -0.72 6.26 8.88
N ARG A 126 -0.23 5.37 9.75
CA ARG A 126 1.16 5.33 10.19
C ARG A 126 2.00 4.38 9.34
N PRO A 127 3.01 4.88 8.63
CA PRO A 127 3.91 4.07 7.83
C PRO A 127 4.69 3.04 8.66
N ASP A 128 5.10 3.39 9.89
CA ASP A 128 5.85 2.49 10.76
C ASP A 128 5.02 1.28 11.25
N VAL A 129 3.72 1.47 11.45
CA VAL A 129 2.78 0.39 11.80
C VAL A 129 2.63 -0.56 10.62
N MET A 130 2.42 -0.03 9.40
CA MET A 130 2.37 -0.85 8.20
C MET A 130 3.68 -1.62 7.96
N ASP A 131 4.83 -0.96 8.17
CA ASP A 131 6.15 -1.58 8.02
C ASP A 131 6.33 -2.77 8.97
N SER A 132 5.91 -2.64 10.24
CA SER A 132 5.94 -3.74 11.22
C SER A 132 5.11 -4.93 10.75
N HIS A 133 3.91 -4.68 10.25
CA HIS A 133 3.02 -5.74 9.77
C HIS A 133 3.55 -6.43 8.50
N LEU A 134 4.19 -5.70 7.58
CA LEU A 134 4.86 -6.28 6.43
C LEU A 134 6.01 -7.21 6.86
N LEU A 135 6.77 -6.83 7.89
CA LEU A 135 7.86 -7.63 8.47
C LEU A 135 7.36 -8.87 9.21
N GLU A 136 6.10 -8.88 9.67
CA GLU A 136 5.41 -10.05 10.22
C GLU A 136 4.86 -11.00 9.15
N GLY A 137 5.03 -10.69 7.85
CA GLY A 137 4.50 -11.50 6.75
C GLY A 137 3.05 -11.19 6.38
N ARG A 138 2.52 -10.03 6.80
CA ARG A 138 1.19 -9.57 6.36
C ARG A 138 1.25 -8.91 4.98
N VAL A 139 0.07 -8.70 4.40
CA VAL A 139 -0.13 -8.04 3.11
C VAL A 139 -0.86 -6.72 3.35
N ALA A 140 -0.45 -5.66 2.65
CA ALA A 140 -1.06 -4.34 2.73
C ALA A 140 -1.51 -3.84 1.36
N VAL A 141 -2.42 -2.87 1.35
CA VAL A 141 -2.82 -2.11 0.15
C VAL A 141 -2.65 -0.62 0.44
N LEU A 142 -2.03 0.09 -0.50
CA LEU A 142 -1.88 1.55 -0.53
C LEU A 142 -2.70 2.13 -1.68
#